data_AF-K9TDR9-F1
#
_entry.id   AF-K9TDR9-F1
#
_cell.length_a   1.000
_cell.length_b   1.000
_cell.length_c   1.000
_cell.angle_alpha   90.00
_cell.angle_beta   90.00
_cell.angle_gamma   90.00
#
_symmetry.space_group_name_H-M   'P 1'
#
loop_
_entity.id
_entity.type
_entity.pdbx_description
1 polymer ?
#
loop_
_entity_poly.entity_id
_entity_poly.type
_entity_poly.pdbx_seq_one_letter_code
_entity_poly.pdbx_strand_id
1 'polypeptide(L)'
;MSSRFTYPPSPDILQWLAGGQLGNRLLRSLRLWVLLTQLYGERSPWAMDLPQPFGYPHLRDRLFAPTHGKSDLLTAEQLEYQCTDGRCICHRTVTELLLSAEQSPESWMPDVIHLSGLATEELEELVQQAPFTTVHRSIRDDLKQLAELGWLESVSRGKYQCISLEELPSLPGFKRAIAPQPDAALLPLSQVRELLPLLEDISFIQPNLEVLIQSLWEQVAADAKPAETLENRGQRRIFIHLDYILSPEVQEQVDTYQDQLEQLWRTSSSGVVQFDYELAQDGILRFTTYPVCLHYVRRAKYLSAWGETPSGEMGWHNYRLDRITSPKLTVLAWGDPQVPKLLREMRRQGDLPTSEEVEGELESGWGFNFYFPRKLLLLRFPRDFARRYVEGTVRHGTFEPVAYDSLGEFVRRQVQDEGDRKAALQVLANRSEADAYYRAWIREGDINVRMRLRSWRPNGEVILPLSLRHQMAQEATRELSFYRSIL
;
A
#
# COMPACT_ATOMS: atom_id res chain seq x y z
N MET A 1 -36.54 23.28 2.27
CA MET A 1 -37.07 21.95 1.93
C MET A 1 -36.03 20.95 2.39
N SER A 2 -36.37 20.19 3.43
CA SER A 2 -35.45 19.40 4.25
C SER A 2 -34.75 18.29 3.46
N SER A 3 -33.42 18.32 3.38
CA SER A 3 -32.60 17.26 2.78
C SER A 3 -32.44 16.10 3.75
N ARG A 4 -33.24 15.04 3.58
CA ARG A 4 -33.07 13.74 4.24
C ARG A 4 -32.10 12.87 3.44
N PHE A 5 -31.53 11.83 4.04
CA PHE A 5 -30.80 10.81 3.28
C PHE A 5 -31.81 9.91 2.55
N THR A 6 -32.04 10.20 1.27
CA THR A 6 -33.01 9.48 0.42
C THR A 6 -32.33 8.70 -0.71
N TYR A 7 -31.01 8.52 -0.64
CA TYR A 7 -30.25 7.87 -1.69
C TYR A 7 -30.48 6.35 -1.63
N PRO A 8 -30.89 5.70 -2.74
CA PRO A 8 -30.90 4.24 -2.80
C PRO A 8 -29.46 3.70 -2.70
N PRO A 9 -29.27 2.41 -2.42
CA PRO A 9 -27.95 1.78 -2.45
C PRO A 9 -27.49 1.57 -3.90
N SER A 10 -27.52 2.62 -4.72
CA SER A 10 -27.05 2.54 -6.09
C SER A 10 -25.54 2.31 -6.13
N PRO A 11 -25.02 1.70 -7.21
CA PRO A 11 -23.59 1.42 -7.35
C PRO A 11 -22.71 2.65 -7.11
N ASP A 12 -23.09 3.83 -7.61
CA ASP A 12 -22.36 5.09 -7.39
C ASP A 12 -22.33 5.52 -5.91
N ILE A 13 -23.45 5.37 -5.20
CA ILE A 13 -23.55 5.72 -3.78
C ILE A 13 -22.66 4.79 -2.96
N LEU A 14 -22.67 3.50 -3.30
CA LEU A 14 -21.84 2.51 -2.61
C LEU A 14 -20.36 2.71 -2.94
N GLN A 15 -20.01 3.02 -4.19
CA GLN A 15 -18.65 3.37 -4.61
C GLN A 15 -18.11 4.58 -3.84
N TRP A 16 -18.96 5.60 -3.65
CA TRP A 16 -18.61 6.76 -2.87
C TRP A 16 -18.44 6.45 -1.37
N LEU A 17 -19.35 5.67 -0.78
CA LEU A 17 -19.21 5.21 0.61
C LEU A 17 -18.00 4.29 0.80
N ALA A 18 -17.59 3.56 -0.24
CA ALA A 18 -16.38 2.75 -0.26
C ALA A 18 -15.10 3.59 -0.31
N GLY A 19 -15.21 4.87 -0.68
CA GLY A 19 -14.06 5.74 -0.98
C GLY A 19 -13.34 5.34 -2.26
N GLY A 20 -14.03 4.75 -3.24
CA GLY A 20 -13.44 4.28 -4.50
C GLY A 20 -13.18 2.76 -4.56
N GLN A 21 -13.23 2.07 -3.42
CA GLN A 21 -12.83 0.66 -3.28
C GLN A 21 -14.01 -0.32 -3.26
N LEU A 22 -15.04 -0.14 -4.09
CA LEU A 22 -16.27 -0.95 -4.00
C LEU A 22 -16.01 -2.46 -4.09
N GLY A 23 -15.06 -2.91 -4.91
CA GLY A 23 -14.72 -4.34 -5.04
C GLY A 23 -14.27 -4.98 -3.72
N ASN A 24 -13.38 -4.31 -3.00
CA ASN A 24 -12.86 -4.83 -1.73
C ASN A 24 -13.77 -4.47 -0.53
N ARG A 25 -14.70 -3.52 -0.70
CA ARG A 25 -15.48 -2.95 0.41
C ARG A 25 -16.99 -3.01 0.20
N LEU A 26 -17.49 -3.90 -0.66
CA LEU A 26 -18.91 -3.95 -1.00
C LEU A 26 -19.81 -4.11 0.23
N LEU A 27 -19.56 -5.15 1.05
CA LEU A 27 -20.33 -5.41 2.26
C LEU A 27 -20.25 -4.26 3.26
N ARG A 28 -19.07 -3.65 3.40
CA ARG A 28 -18.86 -2.48 4.27
C ARG A 28 -19.66 -1.27 3.79
N SER A 29 -19.61 -0.99 2.49
CA SER A 29 -20.32 0.13 1.87
C SER A 29 -21.83 0.01 2.04
N LEU A 30 -22.36 -1.22 1.95
CA LEU A 30 -23.75 -1.50 2.27
C LEU A 30 -24.07 -1.30 3.76
N ARG A 31 -23.18 -1.70 4.68
CA ARG A 31 -23.37 -1.38 6.12
C ARG A 31 -23.42 0.13 6.36
N LEU A 32 -22.53 0.89 5.76
CA LEU A 32 -22.53 2.36 5.85
C LEU A 32 -23.83 2.95 5.32
N TRP A 33 -24.29 2.49 4.15
CA TRP A 33 -25.56 2.93 3.56
C TRP A 33 -26.76 2.64 4.48
N VAL A 34 -26.82 1.44 5.07
CA VAL A 34 -27.85 1.09 6.04
C VAL A 34 -27.79 2.02 7.25
N LEU A 35 -26.61 2.24 7.83
CA LEU A 35 -26.44 3.13 8.98
C LEU A 35 -26.91 4.56 8.66
N LEU A 36 -26.57 5.10 7.50
CA LEU A 36 -27.01 6.43 7.07
C LEU A 36 -28.51 6.50 6.87
N THR A 37 -29.11 5.46 6.29
CA THR A 37 -30.56 5.35 6.13
C THR A 37 -31.27 5.31 7.49
N GLN A 38 -30.71 4.63 8.49
CA GLN A 38 -31.29 4.61 9.84
C GLN A 38 -31.08 5.94 10.58
N LEU A 39 -29.92 6.58 10.43
CA LEU A 39 -29.59 7.83 11.12
C LEU A 39 -30.33 9.03 10.53
N TYR A 40 -30.41 9.14 9.20
CA TYR A 40 -30.85 10.34 8.47
C TYR A 40 -32.01 10.10 7.49
N GLY A 41 -32.52 8.87 7.38
CA GLY A 41 -33.57 8.52 6.42
C GLY A 41 -34.97 9.01 6.80
N GLU A 42 -35.93 8.74 5.91
CA GLU A 42 -37.31 9.24 6.07
C GLU A 42 -38.12 8.51 7.15
N ARG A 43 -37.80 7.25 7.42
CA ARG A 43 -38.49 6.39 8.39
C ARG A 43 -37.78 6.50 9.74
N SER A 44 -38.30 7.37 10.62
CA SER A 44 -37.85 7.56 12.01
C SER A 44 -36.32 7.71 12.17
N PRO A 45 -35.74 8.84 11.77
CA PRO A 45 -34.29 9.04 11.81
C PRO A 45 -33.78 8.91 13.25
N TRP A 46 -32.91 7.93 13.48
CA TRP A 46 -32.35 7.66 14.81
C TRP A 46 -31.62 8.87 15.38
N ALA A 47 -31.15 9.80 14.54
CA ALA A 47 -30.56 11.06 14.97
C ALA A 47 -31.43 11.84 15.97
N MET A 48 -32.76 11.76 15.86
CA MET A 48 -33.71 12.45 16.74
C MET A 48 -33.91 11.74 18.08
N ASP A 49 -33.74 10.42 18.11
CA ASP A 49 -34.06 9.58 19.27
C ASP A 49 -32.79 9.08 20.00
N LEU A 50 -31.61 9.17 19.40
CA LEU A 50 -30.34 8.81 20.01
C LEU A 50 -29.82 9.94 20.91
N PRO A 51 -29.12 9.61 22.00
CA PRO A 51 -28.37 10.64 22.73
C PRO A 51 -27.31 11.26 21.82
N GLN A 52 -27.11 12.58 21.90
CA GLN A 52 -26.05 13.27 21.17
C GLN A 52 -25.03 13.81 22.19
N PRO A 53 -23.80 13.26 22.25
CA PRO A 53 -23.23 12.22 21.38
C PRO A 53 -23.65 10.79 21.74
N PHE A 54 -23.84 9.94 20.73
CA PHE A 54 -24.06 8.50 20.90
C PHE A 54 -22.74 7.73 20.77
N GLY A 55 -22.77 6.48 21.21
CA GLY A 55 -21.68 5.52 20.98
C GLY A 55 -22.23 4.19 20.51
N TYR A 56 -21.34 3.29 20.09
CA TYR A 56 -21.69 1.98 19.53
C TYR A 56 -22.79 1.21 20.29
N PRO A 57 -22.81 1.11 21.63
CA PRO A 57 -23.87 0.38 22.33
C PRO A 57 -25.29 0.84 21.99
N HIS A 58 -25.50 2.14 21.77
CA HIS A 58 -26.81 2.68 21.43
C HIS A 58 -27.27 2.28 20.03
N LEU A 59 -26.33 2.16 19.08
CA LEU A 59 -26.62 1.66 17.74
C LEU A 59 -26.79 0.14 17.73
N ARG A 60 -25.91 -0.58 18.42
CA ARG A 60 -26.00 -2.05 18.55
C ARG A 60 -27.39 -2.48 19.03
N ASP A 61 -27.88 -1.85 20.09
CA ASP A 61 -29.16 -2.23 20.70
C ASP A 61 -30.38 -1.85 19.84
N ARG A 62 -30.20 -1.07 18.76
CA ARG A 62 -31.23 -0.79 17.74
C ARG A 62 -31.06 -1.61 16.46
N LEU A 63 -29.82 -1.90 16.07
CA LEU A 63 -29.49 -2.65 14.86
C LEU A 63 -29.80 -4.14 15.05
N PHE A 64 -29.39 -4.71 16.18
CA PHE A 64 -29.44 -6.14 16.43
C PHE A 64 -30.61 -6.53 17.31
N ALA A 65 -31.12 -7.74 17.09
CA ALA A 65 -32.12 -8.35 17.96
C ALA A 65 -31.56 -8.56 19.39
N PRO A 66 -32.41 -8.58 20.43
CA PRO A 66 -31.96 -8.83 21.81
C PRO A 66 -31.24 -10.17 22.02
N THR A 67 -31.50 -11.15 21.14
CA THR A 67 -30.86 -12.48 21.13
C THR A 67 -29.48 -12.48 20.46
N HIS A 68 -29.07 -11.39 19.82
CA HIS A 68 -27.74 -11.27 19.23
C HIS A 68 -26.68 -11.10 20.32
N GLY A 69 -25.59 -11.86 20.21
CA GLY A 69 -24.48 -11.81 21.17
C GLY A 69 -23.91 -10.39 21.29
N LYS A 70 -23.51 -10.01 22.51
CA LYS A 70 -22.94 -8.67 22.80
C LYS A 70 -21.43 -8.70 23.08
N SER A 71 -20.81 -9.88 22.97
CA SER A 71 -19.40 -10.10 23.32
C SER A 71 -18.48 -9.73 22.17
N ASP A 72 -17.45 -8.94 22.46
CA ASP A 72 -16.40 -8.56 21.50
C ASP A 72 -15.40 -9.71 21.23
N LEU A 73 -15.51 -10.84 21.94
CA LEU A 73 -14.62 -12.00 21.80
C LEU A 73 -15.15 -13.06 20.82
N LEU A 74 -16.38 -12.89 20.32
CA LEU A 74 -17.01 -13.83 19.39
C LEU A 74 -16.62 -13.49 17.95
N THR A 75 -16.37 -14.52 17.16
CA THR A 75 -16.22 -14.40 15.69
C THR A 75 -17.58 -14.14 15.04
N ALA A 76 -17.57 -13.71 13.77
CA ALA A 76 -18.79 -13.45 13.01
C ALA A 76 -19.69 -14.71 12.92
N GLU A 77 -19.10 -15.87 12.60
CA GLU A 77 -19.80 -17.16 12.55
C GLU A 77 -20.43 -17.55 13.90
N GLN A 78 -19.71 -17.30 15.00
CA GLN A 78 -20.23 -17.58 16.34
C GLN A 78 -21.38 -16.64 16.73
N LEU A 79 -21.32 -15.37 16.34
CA LEU A 79 -22.40 -14.40 16.56
C LEU A 79 -23.64 -14.76 15.77
N GLU A 80 -23.48 -15.19 14.52
CA GLU A 80 -24.57 -15.64 13.66
C GLU A 80 -25.23 -16.90 14.19
N TYR A 81 -24.44 -17.94 14.52
CA TYR A 81 -24.96 -19.21 15.06
C TYR A 81 -25.70 -19.03 16.38
N GLN A 82 -25.24 -18.10 17.25
CA GLN A 82 -25.90 -17.82 18.53
C GLN A 82 -27.16 -16.96 18.38
N CYS A 83 -27.31 -16.22 17.28
CA CYS A 83 -28.45 -15.34 17.07
C CYS A 83 -29.64 -16.13 16.51
N THR A 84 -30.57 -16.51 17.39
CA THR A 84 -31.75 -17.31 17.03
C THR A 84 -32.89 -16.54 16.36
N ASP A 85 -32.80 -15.20 16.29
CA ASP A 85 -33.83 -14.37 15.67
C ASP A 85 -33.50 -14.14 14.19
N GLY A 86 -34.19 -14.85 13.30
CA GLY A 86 -34.03 -14.72 11.85
C GLY A 86 -34.43 -13.36 11.27
N ARG A 87 -34.99 -12.44 12.07
CA ARG A 87 -35.25 -11.05 11.66
C ARG A 87 -34.13 -10.09 12.06
N CYS A 88 -33.14 -10.57 12.80
CA CYS A 88 -31.97 -9.77 13.16
C CYS A 88 -31.24 -9.31 11.90
N ILE A 89 -30.73 -8.07 11.92
CA ILE A 89 -30.02 -7.52 10.76
C ILE A 89 -28.78 -8.34 10.37
N CYS A 90 -28.20 -9.10 11.31
CA CYS A 90 -27.07 -9.98 11.00
C CYS A 90 -27.44 -11.05 9.98
N HIS A 91 -28.69 -11.50 9.90
CA HIS A 91 -29.11 -12.52 8.92
C HIS A 91 -29.53 -11.94 7.57
N ARG A 92 -29.58 -10.61 7.44
CA ARG A 92 -30.06 -9.96 6.22
C ARG A 92 -28.99 -9.93 5.15
N THR A 93 -29.24 -10.63 4.05
CA THR A 93 -28.32 -10.67 2.91
C THR A 93 -28.29 -9.34 2.16
N VAL A 94 -27.25 -9.13 1.35
CA VAL A 94 -27.20 -8.00 0.40
C VAL A 94 -28.46 -7.95 -0.46
N THR A 95 -28.87 -9.10 -1.00
CA THR A 95 -30.08 -9.23 -1.83
C THR A 95 -31.33 -8.73 -1.08
N GLU A 96 -31.52 -9.14 0.17
CA GLU A 96 -32.66 -8.69 0.98
C GLU A 96 -32.60 -7.20 1.32
N LEU A 97 -31.40 -6.63 1.47
CA LEU A 97 -31.22 -5.20 1.70
C LEU A 97 -31.55 -4.39 0.45
N LEU A 98 -31.08 -4.82 -0.73
CA LEU A 98 -31.39 -4.19 -2.02
C LEU A 98 -32.89 -4.21 -2.31
N LEU A 99 -33.55 -5.37 -2.15
CA LEU A 99 -34.99 -5.51 -2.35
C LEU A 99 -35.79 -4.62 -1.40
N SER A 100 -35.34 -4.47 -0.15
CA SER A 100 -35.99 -3.56 0.81
C SER A 100 -35.83 -2.08 0.46
N ALA A 101 -34.87 -1.75 -0.40
CA ALA A 101 -34.61 -0.42 -0.94
C ALA A 101 -35.20 -0.24 -2.36
N GLU A 102 -36.06 -1.17 -2.79
CA GLU A 102 -36.68 -1.16 -4.13
C GLU A 102 -35.65 -1.21 -5.28
N GLN A 103 -34.47 -1.80 -5.03
CA GLN A 103 -33.45 -2.07 -6.06
C GLN A 103 -33.53 -3.52 -6.51
N SER A 104 -33.57 -3.75 -7.83
CA SER A 104 -33.47 -5.10 -8.39
C SER A 104 -31.99 -5.53 -8.45
N PRO A 105 -31.60 -6.66 -7.85
CA PRO A 105 -30.24 -7.20 -7.98
C PRO A 105 -29.83 -7.37 -9.45
N GLU A 106 -30.75 -7.81 -10.31
CA GLU A 106 -30.50 -8.08 -11.73
C GLU A 106 -30.06 -6.83 -12.50
N SER A 107 -30.65 -5.67 -12.18
CA SER A 107 -30.27 -4.39 -12.79
C SER A 107 -29.08 -3.74 -12.11
N TRP A 108 -28.80 -4.09 -10.85
CA TRP A 108 -27.77 -3.48 -10.02
C TRP A 108 -26.39 -4.14 -10.22
N MET A 109 -26.36 -5.46 -10.41
CA MET A 109 -25.12 -6.24 -10.52
C MET A 109 -24.22 -5.83 -11.69
N PRO A 110 -24.71 -5.57 -12.92
CA PRO A 110 -23.84 -5.18 -14.03
C PRO A 110 -23.03 -3.90 -13.75
N ASP A 111 -23.66 -2.91 -13.14
CA ASP A 111 -23.03 -1.63 -12.79
C ASP A 111 -22.04 -1.79 -11.63
N VAL A 112 -22.34 -2.67 -10.67
CA VAL A 112 -21.37 -3.01 -9.61
C VAL A 112 -20.17 -3.73 -10.18
N ILE A 113 -20.33 -4.72 -11.07
CA ILE A 113 -19.21 -5.38 -11.75
C ILE A 113 -18.36 -4.33 -12.48
N HIS A 114 -19.01 -3.39 -13.17
CA HIS A 114 -18.32 -2.33 -13.89
C HIS A 114 -17.50 -1.41 -12.97
N LEU A 115 -18.06 -0.98 -11.84
CA LEU A 115 -17.39 -0.07 -10.90
C LEU A 115 -16.40 -0.76 -9.96
N SER A 116 -16.60 -2.04 -9.66
CA SER A 116 -15.83 -2.79 -8.67
C SER A 116 -14.72 -3.65 -9.26
N GLY A 117 -14.82 -4.00 -10.55
CA GLY A 117 -13.91 -4.93 -11.22
C GLY A 117 -14.05 -6.39 -10.77
N LEU A 118 -15.04 -6.72 -9.93
CA LEU A 118 -15.30 -8.09 -9.47
C LEU A 118 -15.71 -9.00 -10.62
N ALA A 119 -15.31 -10.28 -10.56
CA ALA A 119 -15.86 -11.28 -11.46
C ALA A 119 -17.36 -11.49 -11.14
N THR A 120 -18.13 -11.91 -12.15
CA THR A 120 -19.57 -12.17 -11.97
C THR A 120 -19.83 -13.19 -10.87
N GLU A 121 -19.02 -14.25 -10.85
CA GLU A 121 -19.11 -15.34 -9.86
C GLU A 121 -18.80 -14.84 -8.44
N GLU A 122 -17.79 -13.97 -8.29
CA GLU A 122 -17.44 -13.36 -7.01
C GLU A 122 -18.56 -12.45 -6.49
N LEU A 123 -19.20 -11.66 -7.37
CA LEU A 123 -20.33 -10.83 -6.99
C LEU A 123 -21.55 -11.67 -6.62
N GLU A 124 -21.83 -12.76 -7.35
CA GLU A 124 -22.91 -13.70 -7.04
C GLU A 124 -22.77 -14.30 -5.63
N GLU A 125 -21.55 -14.65 -5.21
CA GLU A 125 -21.29 -15.08 -3.84
C GLU A 125 -21.50 -13.95 -2.83
N LEU A 126 -20.98 -12.75 -3.11
CA LEU A 126 -21.08 -11.60 -2.20
C LEU A 126 -22.55 -11.15 -1.98
N VAL A 127 -23.41 -11.22 -3.00
CA VAL A 127 -24.82 -10.79 -2.86
C VAL A 127 -25.66 -11.74 -1.98
N GLN A 128 -25.17 -12.96 -1.73
CA GLN A 128 -25.78 -13.92 -0.81
C GLN A 128 -25.27 -13.76 0.63
N GLN A 129 -24.18 -13.01 0.86
CA GLN A 129 -23.66 -12.79 2.20
C GLN A 129 -24.47 -11.74 2.95
N ALA A 130 -24.45 -11.83 4.28
CA ALA A 130 -25.09 -10.86 5.17
C ALA A 130 -24.09 -9.81 5.66
N PRO A 131 -24.20 -8.52 5.25
CA PRO A 131 -23.19 -7.51 5.56
C PRO A 131 -22.95 -7.31 7.06
N PHE A 132 -23.97 -7.55 7.89
CA PHE A 132 -23.93 -7.39 9.34
C PHE A 132 -23.60 -8.69 10.10
N THR A 133 -23.35 -9.81 9.42
CA THR A 133 -22.61 -10.95 10.00
C THR A 133 -21.14 -10.57 10.12
N THR A 134 -20.86 -9.69 11.07
CA THR A 134 -19.52 -9.18 11.33
C THR A 134 -19.34 -8.93 12.82
N VAL A 135 -18.09 -8.86 13.25
CA VAL A 135 -17.76 -8.58 14.64
C VAL A 135 -18.08 -7.12 14.99
N HIS A 136 -18.45 -6.87 16.24
CA HIS A 136 -18.82 -5.53 16.73
C HIS A 136 -17.74 -4.45 16.49
N ARG A 137 -16.45 -4.82 16.45
CA ARG A 137 -15.36 -3.91 16.11
C ARG A 137 -15.52 -3.33 14.69
N SER A 138 -15.94 -4.11 13.70
CA SER A 138 -16.13 -3.65 12.33
C SER A 138 -17.16 -2.52 12.25
N ILE A 139 -18.24 -2.62 13.03
CA ILE A 139 -19.29 -1.61 13.07
C ILE A 139 -18.81 -0.34 13.79
N ARG A 140 -17.93 -0.47 14.79
CA ARG A 140 -17.27 0.69 15.40
C ARG A 140 -16.37 1.42 14.39
N ASP A 141 -15.67 0.65 13.56
CA ASP A 141 -14.82 1.18 12.48
C ASP A 141 -15.67 1.79 11.35
N ASP A 142 -16.87 1.28 11.10
CA ASP A 142 -17.85 1.88 10.18
C ASP A 142 -18.28 3.27 10.66
N LEU A 143 -18.53 3.45 11.97
CA LEU A 143 -18.85 4.79 12.52
C LEU A 143 -17.68 5.75 12.42
N LYS A 144 -16.46 5.25 12.57
CA LYS A 144 -15.25 6.05 12.36
C LYS A 144 -15.18 6.52 10.91
N GLN A 145 -15.43 5.63 9.95
CA GLN A 145 -15.44 5.98 8.54
C GLN A 145 -16.57 6.96 8.19
N LEU A 146 -17.77 6.80 8.73
CA LEU A 146 -18.83 7.80 8.55
C LEU A 146 -18.41 9.17 9.09
N ALA A 147 -17.68 9.23 10.20
CA ALA A 147 -17.15 10.49 10.70
C ALA A 147 -16.05 11.09 9.78
N GLU A 148 -15.16 10.25 9.25
CA GLU A 148 -14.12 10.65 8.28
C GLU A 148 -14.72 11.14 6.96
N LEU A 149 -15.81 10.55 6.51
CA LEU A 149 -16.58 10.97 5.33
C LEU A 149 -17.45 12.21 5.58
N GLY A 150 -17.45 12.75 6.80
CA GLY A 150 -18.22 13.94 7.18
C GLY A 150 -19.71 13.69 7.41
N TRP A 151 -20.15 12.43 7.52
CA TRP A 151 -21.54 12.11 7.87
C TRP A 151 -21.83 12.18 9.37
N LEU A 152 -20.79 12.12 10.20
CA LEU A 152 -20.86 12.22 11.65
C LEU A 152 -19.73 13.13 12.13
N GLU A 153 -19.89 13.72 13.30
CA GLU A 153 -18.79 14.42 13.96
C GLU A 153 -18.28 13.57 15.14
N SER A 154 -16.95 13.42 15.23
CA SER A 154 -16.32 12.71 16.34
C SER A 154 -16.07 13.67 17.51
N VAL A 155 -16.84 13.50 18.59
CA VAL A 155 -16.76 14.38 19.79
C VAL A 155 -15.66 13.91 20.74
N SER A 156 -15.54 12.60 20.91
CA SER A 156 -14.49 11.97 21.72
C SER A 156 -14.34 10.49 21.34
N ARG A 157 -13.33 9.80 21.87
CA ARG A 157 -13.02 8.41 21.50
C ARG A 157 -14.26 7.50 21.62
N GLY A 158 -14.74 7.02 20.48
CA GLY A 158 -15.90 6.10 20.40
C GLY A 158 -17.27 6.77 20.62
N LYS A 159 -17.33 8.11 20.56
CA LYS A 159 -18.54 8.92 20.67
C LYS A 159 -18.69 9.81 19.44
N TYR A 160 -19.86 9.76 18.83
CA TYR A 160 -20.20 10.44 17.59
C TYR A 160 -21.47 11.24 17.77
N GLN A 161 -21.61 12.32 17.03
CA GLN A 161 -22.85 13.06 16.93
C GLN A 161 -23.29 13.17 15.47
N CYS A 162 -24.60 13.16 15.27
CA CYS A 162 -25.17 13.50 13.97
C CYS A 162 -24.98 14.98 13.70
N ILE A 163 -24.61 15.32 12.47
CA ILE A 163 -24.52 16.71 12.02
C ILE A 163 -25.85 17.19 11.46
N SER A 164 -26.00 18.51 11.29
CA SER A 164 -27.23 19.07 10.73
C SER A 164 -27.49 18.55 9.31
N LEU A 165 -28.76 18.37 8.95
CA LEU A 165 -29.17 17.96 7.61
C LEU A 165 -28.68 18.92 6.50
N GLU A 166 -28.40 20.18 6.86
CA GLU A 166 -27.87 21.21 5.97
C GLU A 166 -26.35 21.09 5.75
N GLU A 167 -25.66 20.40 6.66
CA GLU A 167 -24.21 20.21 6.66
C GLU A 167 -23.82 18.83 6.12
N LEU A 168 -24.80 17.97 5.78
CA LEU A 168 -24.54 16.65 5.25
C LEU A 168 -23.70 16.75 3.95
N PRO A 169 -22.73 15.84 3.76
CA PRO A 169 -21.93 15.83 2.56
C PRO A 169 -22.81 15.75 1.31
N SER A 170 -22.62 16.69 0.39
CA SER A 170 -23.22 16.60 -0.93
C SER A 170 -22.41 15.63 -1.78
N LEU A 171 -23.07 14.63 -2.37
CA LEU A 171 -22.44 13.73 -3.33
C LEU A 171 -21.78 14.53 -4.47
N PRO A 172 -20.51 14.28 -4.81
CA PRO A 172 -19.93 14.79 -6.04
C PRO A 172 -20.73 14.23 -7.23
N GLY A 173 -21.36 15.08 -8.04
CA GLY A 173 -21.89 14.67 -9.35
C GLY A 173 -23.41 14.68 -9.58
N PHE A 174 -24.28 14.88 -8.57
CA PHE A 174 -25.74 15.00 -8.81
C PHE A 174 -26.24 16.44 -9.07
N LYS A 175 -25.37 17.30 -9.63
CA LYS A 175 -25.79 18.50 -10.35
C LYS A 175 -25.23 18.43 -11.75
N ARG A 176 -26.10 18.17 -12.73
CA ARG A 176 -25.86 18.43 -14.14
C ARG A 176 -25.77 19.95 -14.33
N ALA A 177 -24.65 20.54 -13.93
CA ALA A 177 -24.35 21.95 -14.10
C ALA A 177 -23.03 22.05 -14.84
N ILE A 178 -23.15 22.35 -16.12
CA ILE A 178 -22.07 22.75 -17.01
C ILE A 178 -21.46 24.01 -16.38
N ALA A 179 -20.32 23.87 -15.73
CA ALA A 179 -19.40 24.95 -15.45
C ALA A 179 -18.01 24.50 -15.92
N PRO A 180 -17.31 25.31 -16.72
CA PRO A 180 -16.09 24.88 -17.39
C PRO A 180 -14.97 24.77 -16.34
N GLN A 181 -14.43 23.57 -16.20
CA GLN A 181 -13.14 23.37 -15.55
C GLN A 181 -12.07 24.11 -16.38
N PRO A 182 -11.08 24.76 -15.73
CA PRO A 182 -9.99 25.42 -16.44
C PRO A 182 -9.21 24.40 -17.28
N ASP A 183 -8.75 24.82 -18.46
CA ASP A 183 -7.91 24.06 -19.39
C ASP A 183 -6.62 23.56 -18.72
N ALA A 184 -6.71 22.52 -17.89
CA ALA A 184 -5.63 21.58 -17.70
C ALA A 184 -5.60 20.78 -18.99
N ALA A 185 -4.56 20.94 -19.79
CA ALA A 185 -4.38 20.24 -21.06
C ALA A 185 -4.72 18.75 -20.89
N LEU A 186 -5.94 18.37 -21.30
CA LEU A 186 -6.44 17.01 -21.20
C LEU A 186 -5.55 16.15 -22.11
N LEU A 187 -4.98 15.08 -21.55
CA LEU A 187 -4.33 14.07 -22.36
C LEU A 187 -5.29 13.66 -23.49
N PRO A 188 -4.81 13.53 -24.74
CA PRO A 188 -5.62 13.01 -25.83
C PRO A 188 -6.30 11.68 -25.42
N LEU A 189 -7.56 11.50 -25.77
CA LEU A 189 -8.35 10.32 -25.37
C LEU A 189 -7.74 8.98 -25.77
N SER A 190 -6.96 8.95 -26.85
CA SER A 190 -6.15 7.78 -27.22
C SER A 190 -5.11 7.43 -26.15
N GLN A 191 -4.44 8.43 -25.57
CA GLN A 191 -3.47 8.25 -24.50
C GLN A 191 -4.17 7.84 -23.20
N VAL A 192 -5.35 8.38 -22.91
CA VAL A 192 -6.15 7.97 -21.74
C VAL A 192 -6.56 6.50 -21.83
N ARG A 193 -7.05 6.05 -23.01
CA ARG A 193 -7.43 4.64 -23.26
C ARG A 193 -6.24 3.68 -23.14
N GLU A 194 -5.03 4.11 -23.49
CA GLU A 194 -3.81 3.32 -23.34
C GLU A 194 -3.30 3.27 -21.89
N LEU A 195 -3.42 4.38 -21.15
CA LEU A 195 -2.93 4.50 -19.77
C LEU A 195 -3.86 3.82 -18.76
N LEU A 196 -5.19 3.84 -18.97
CA LEU A 196 -6.18 3.30 -18.04
C LEU A 196 -5.87 1.87 -17.54
N PRO A 197 -5.65 0.88 -18.42
CA PRO A 197 -5.33 -0.49 -17.98
C PRO A 197 -3.99 -0.57 -17.21
N LEU A 198 -3.04 0.31 -17.53
CA LEU A 198 -1.74 0.36 -16.84
C LEU A 198 -1.86 0.97 -15.44
N LEU A 199 -2.72 1.98 -15.29
CA LEU A 199 -3.03 2.59 -13.99
C LEU A 199 -3.80 1.61 -13.10
N GLU A 200 -4.74 0.86 -13.66
CA GLU A 200 -5.47 -0.22 -12.98
C GLU A 200 -4.49 -1.26 -12.41
N ASP A 201 -3.52 -1.71 -13.21
CA ASP A 201 -2.51 -2.69 -12.79
C ASP A 201 -1.59 -2.21 -11.65
N ILE A 202 -1.50 -0.90 -11.38
CA ILE A 202 -0.66 -0.31 -10.32
C ILE A 202 -1.46 0.37 -9.19
N SER A 203 -2.78 0.36 -9.26
CA SER A 203 -3.69 1.00 -8.30
C SER A 203 -3.46 0.58 -6.84
N PHE A 204 -3.10 -0.69 -6.61
CA PHE A 204 -2.79 -1.22 -5.28
C PHE A 204 -1.61 -0.51 -4.57
N ILE A 205 -0.74 0.20 -5.31
CA ILE A 205 0.38 0.96 -4.75
C ILE A 205 -0.13 2.23 -4.05
N GLN A 206 -1.19 2.83 -4.58
CA GLN A 206 -1.69 4.14 -4.19
C GLN A 206 -3.22 4.15 -4.25
N PRO A 207 -3.92 4.09 -3.11
CA PRO A 207 -5.39 4.03 -3.06
C PRO A 207 -6.11 5.19 -3.79
N ASN A 208 -5.50 6.37 -3.83
CA ASN A 208 -6.03 7.54 -4.54
C ASN A 208 -5.98 7.40 -6.07
N LEU A 209 -5.21 6.46 -6.62
CA LEU A 209 -5.13 6.23 -8.06
C LEU A 209 -6.43 5.64 -8.61
N GLU A 210 -7.17 4.87 -7.82
CA GLU A 210 -8.49 4.34 -8.18
C GLU A 210 -9.49 5.46 -8.49
N VAL A 211 -9.44 6.54 -7.71
CA VAL A 211 -10.29 7.73 -7.93
C VAL A 211 -9.93 8.43 -9.25
N LEU A 212 -8.63 8.52 -9.57
CA LEU A 212 -8.17 9.09 -10.84
C LEU A 212 -8.53 8.21 -12.04
N ILE A 213 -8.41 6.89 -11.91
CA ILE A 213 -8.83 5.91 -12.93
C ILE A 213 -10.31 6.08 -13.25
N GLN A 214 -11.16 6.25 -12.25
CA GLN A 214 -12.58 6.48 -12.45
C GLN A 214 -12.87 7.78 -13.23
N SER A 215 -12.20 8.88 -12.87
CA SER A 215 -12.33 10.16 -13.61
C SER A 215 -11.86 10.04 -15.06
N LEU A 216 -10.84 9.23 -15.33
CA LEU A 216 -10.36 8.97 -16.69
C LEU A 216 -11.31 8.08 -17.49
N TRP A 217 -11.95 7.09 -16.86
CA TRP A 217 -13.01 6.28 -17.48
C TRP A 217 -14.23 7.13 -17.87
N GLU A 218 -14.67 8.03 -16.99
CA GLU A 218 -15.76 8.98 -17.27
C GLU A 218 -15.45 9.87 -18.48
N GLN A 219 -14.20 10.31 -18.62
CA GLN A 219 -13.73 11.07 -19.78
C GLN A 219 -13.77 10.24 -21.07
N VAL A 220 -13.42 8.96 -21.02
CA VAL A 220 -13.48 8.04 -22.18
C VAL A 220 -14.93 7.72 -22.57
N ALA A 221 -15.80 7.53 -21.58
CA ALA A 221 -17.22 7.24 -21.79
C ALA A 221 -17.97 8.44 -22.39
N ALA A 222 -17.57 9.67 -22.04
CA ALA A 222 -18.18 10.90 -22.54
C ALA A 222 -17.96 11.16 -24.05
N ASP A 223 -16.90 10.62 -24.64
CA ASP A 223 -16.57 10.78 -26.07
C ASP A 223 -16.95 9.57 -26.94
N ALA A 224 -17.37 8.46 -26.33
CA ALA A 224 -17.69 7.24 -27.06
C ALA A 224 -19.02 7.36 -27.81
N LYS A 225 -18.99 7.21 -29.15
CA LYS A 225 -20.22 7.04 -29.94
C LYS A 225 -20.88 5.70 -29.59
N PRO A 226 -22.23 5.61 -29.55
CA PRO A 226 -22.96 4.41 -29.12
C PRO A 226 -22.69 3.11 -29.92
N ALA A 227 -21.96 3.19 -31.03
CA ALA A 227 -21.67 2.06 -31.91
C ALA A 227 -20.21 1.58 -31.87
N GLU A 228 -19.30 2.24 -31.12
CA GLU A 228 -17.89 1.85 -31.02
C GLU A 228 -17.52 1.15 -29.70
N THR A 229 -18.49 0.95 -28.81
CA THR A 229 -18.26 0.71 -27.37
C THR A 229 -17.98 -0.73 -26.94
N LEU A 230 -18.02 -1.72 -27.83
CA LEU A 230 -17.65 -3.11 -27.45
C LEU A 230 -16.50 -3.72 -28.27
N GLU A 231 -16.36 -3.36 -29.54
CA GLU A 231 -15.38 -4.02 -30.43
C GLU A 231 -13.99 -3.36 -30.43
N ASN A 232 -13.89 -2.15 -29.88
CA ASN A 232 -12.64 -1.39 -29.86
C ASN A 232 -12.06 -1.19 -28.44
N ARG A 233 -12.34 -2.12 -27.51
CA ARG A 233 -11.36 -2.45 -26.47
C ARG A 233 -10.17 -3.04 -27.22
N GLY A 234 -9.30 -2.16 -27.72
CA GLY A 234 -8.08 -2.54 -28.41
C GLY A 234 -7.46 -3.70 -27.65
N GLN A 235 -7.21 -4.79 -28.38
CA GLN A 235 -6.72 -6.05 -27.82
C GLN A 235 -5.63 -5.76 -26.78
N ARG A 236 -5.85 -6.08 -25.50
CA ARG A 236 -4.86 -5.84 -24.43
C ARG A 236 -3.60 -6.62 -24.81
N ARG A 237 -2.58 -5.88 -25.25
CA ARG A 237 -1.29 -6.44 -25.70
C ARG A 237 -0.18 -6.28 -24.66
N ILE A 238 -0.46 -5.54 -23.59
CA ILE A 238 0.44 -5.31 -22.46
C ILE A 238 -0.27 -5.78 -21.19
N PHE A 239 0.39 -6.65 -20.44
CA PHE A 239 -0.08 -7.17 -19.16
C PHE A 239 1.01 -6.87 -18.14
N ILE A 240 0.67 -6.18 -17.06
CA ILE A 240 1.57 -5.99 -15.92
C ILE A 240 1.19 -7.05 -14.87
N HIS A 241 2.10 -8.00 -14.64
CA HIS A 241 1.97 -8.97 -13.55
C HIS A 241 2.89 -8.54 -12.41
N LEU A 242 2.31 -7.92 -11.38
CA LEU A 242 2.97 -7.61 -10.13
C LEU A 242 2.55 -8.68 -9.13
N ASP A 243 3.37 -9.71 -8.96
CA ASP A 243 3.07 -10.81 -8.02
C ASP A 243 2.96 -10.26 -6.59
N TYR A 244 1.76 -10.01 -6.09
CA TYR A 244 1.53 -9.67 -4.69
C TYR A 244 1.13 -10.96 -3.96
N ILE A 245 1.92 -11.36 -2.97
CA ILE A 245 1.78 -12.66 -2.29
C ILE A 245 1.39 -12.42 -0.83
N LEU A 246 0.34 -11.64 -0.59
CA LEU A 246 -0.24 -11.45 0.74
C LEU A 246 -1.68 -11.97 0.73
N SER A 247 -2.16 -12.49 1.86
CA SER A 247 -3.57 -12.81 2.00
C SER A 247 -4.41 -11.51 2.03
N PRO A 248 -5.71 -11.58 1.69
CA PRO A 248 -6.59 -10.40 1.71
C PRO A 248 -6.58 -9.66 3.05
N GLU A 249 -6.52 -10.37 4.17
CA GLU A 249 -6.52 -9.79 5.51
C GLU A 249 -5.25 -8.99 5.79
N VAL A 250 -4.09 -9.53 5.37
CA VAL A 250 -2.80 -8.84 5.52
C VAL A 250 -2.74 -7.62 4.61
N GLN A 251 -3.36 -7.69 3.42
CA GLN A 251 -3.46 -6.55 2.52
C GLN A 251 -4.28 -5.41 3.12
N GLU A 252 -5.48 -5.69 3.64
CA GLU A 252 -6.31 -4.67 4.29
C GLU A 252 -5.57 -4.00 5.47
N GLN A 253 -4.82 -4.80 6.24
CA GLN A 253 -4.00 -4.30 7.33
C GLN A 253 -2.86 -3.40 6.85
N VAL A 254 -2.14 -3.79 5.80
CA VAL A 254 -1.08 -2.99 5.18
C VAL A 254 -1.61 -1.67 4.64
N ASP A 255 -2.76 -1.69 3.97
CA ASP A 255 -3.40 -0.48 3.45
C ASP A 255 -3.89 0.43 4.58
N THR A 256 -4.41 -0.15 5.67
CA THR A 256 -4.75 0.58 6.89
C THR A 256 -3.53 1.30 7.50
N TYR A 257 -2.34 0.69 7.50
CA TYR A 257 -1.12 1.35 7.97
C TYR A 257 -0.68 2.47 7.03
N GLN A 258 -0.77 2.27 5.73
CA GLN A 258 -0.49 3.32 4.75
C GLN A 258 -1.39 4.54 4.96
N ASP A 259 -2.70 4.33 5.09
CA ASP A 259 -3.65 5.41 5.35
C ASP A 259 -3.32 6.17 6.64
N GLN A 260 -2.94 5.45 7.72
CA GLN A 260 -2.54 6.07 8.99
C GLN A 260 -1.28 6.93 8.85
N LEU A 261 -0.29 6.48 8.08
CA LEU A 261 0.95 7.23 7.82
C LEU A 261 0.68 8.46 6.94
N GLU A 262 -0.14 8.33 5.91
CA GLU A 262 -0.49 9.46 5.04
C GLU A 262 -1.28 10.54 5.80
N GLN A 263 -2.23 10.14 6.65
CA GLN A 263 -2.94 11.07 7.54
C GLN A 263 -1.98 11.78 8.51
N LEU A 264 -0.99 11.05 9.03
CA LEU A 264 0.04 11.62 9.89
C LEU A 264 0.87 12.70 9.19
N TRP A 265 1.27 12.46 7.93
CA TRP A 265 2.05 13.43 7.14
C TRP A 265 1.24 14.65 6.69
N ARG A 266 -0.08 14.51 6.52
CA ARG A 266 -0.97 15.66 6.23
C ARG A 266 -1.16 16.59 7.43
N THR A 267 -0.92 16.09 8.64
CA THR A 267 -1.03 16.89 9.85
C THR A 267 0.30 17.62 10.10
N SER A 268 0.27 18.94 10.31
CA SER A 268 1.44 19.80 10.58
C SER A 268 2.20 19.49 11.89
N SER A 269 1.82 18.41 12.58
CA SER A 269 2.47 17.87 13.77
C SER A 269 2.86 16.40 13.59
N SER A 270 3.45 16.08 12.42
CA SER A 270 3.96 14.75 12.07
C SER A 270 4.66 14.12 13.29
N GLY A 271 4.03 13.10 13.86
CA GLY A 271 4.40 12.50 15.15
C GLY A 271 5.37 11.35 15.01
N VAL A 272 5.89 10.88 16.15
CA VAL A 272 6.67 9.64 16.22
C VAL A 272 5.67 8.49 16.32
N VAL A 273 5.89 7.41 15.59
CA VAL A 273 5.01 6.23 15.63
C VAL A 273 5.65 5.11 16.44
N GLN A 274 4.79 4.37 17.11
CA GLN A 274 5.16 3.19 17.86
C GLN A 274 4.32 2.00 17.43
N PHE A 275 4.99 0.86 17.20
CA PHE A 275 4.37 -0.37 16.69
C PHE A 275 5.12 -1.63 17.14
N ASP A 276 4.42 -2.76 17.12
CA ASP A 276 5.01 -4.09 17.34
C ASP A 276 5.40 -4.70 15.99
N TYR A 277 6.61 -5.27 15.91
CA TYR A 277 7.19 -5.78 14.67
C TYR A 277 7.77 -7.18 14.88
N GLU A 278 7.43 -8.10 13.99
CA GLU A 278 7.94 -9.46 14.02
C GLU A 278 9.30 -9.58 13.29
N LEU A 279 10.35 -9.87 14.07
CA LEU A 279 11.67 -10.22 13.56
C LEU A 279 11.81 -11.74 13.47
N ALA A 280 12.43 -12.21 12.37
CA ALA A 280 12.56 -13.64 12.11
C ALA A 280 13.42 -14.41 13.13
N GLN A 281 14.24 -13.73 13.93
CA GLN A 281 15.14 -14.34 14.92
C GLN A 281 14.78 -13.96 16.36
N ASP A 282 14.25 -12.76 16.59
CA ASP A 282 14.05 -12.19 17.93
C ASP A 282 12.57 -12.11 18.35
N GLY A 283 11.65 -12.61 17.54
CA GLY A 283 10.21 -12.56 17.81
C GLY A 283 9.64 -11.15 17.67
N ILE A 284 8.60 -10.85 18.44
CA ILE A 284 7.88 -9.58 18.36
C ILE A 284 8.56 -8.54 19.28
N LEU A 285 9.04 -7.45 18.70
CA LEU A 285 9.62 -6.33 19.43
C LEU A 285 8.89 -5.01 19.14
N ARG A 286 8.95 -4.09 20.11
CA ARG A 286 8.32 -2.77 20.05
C ARG A 286 9.32 -1.74 19.51
N PHE A 287 8.95 -1.02 18.48
CA PHE A 287 9.78 0.04 17.87
C PHE A 287 9.16 1.41 18.06
N THR A 288 9.99 2.43 18.28
CA THR A 288 9.58 3.84 18.38
C THR A 288 10.38 4.66 17.39
N THR A 289 9.74 5.08 16.30
CA THR A 289 10.44 5.64 15.13
C THR A 289 9.71 6.83 14.53
N TYR A 290 10.45 7.74 13.93
CA TYR A 290 9.92 8.82 13.10
C TYR A 290 9.71 8.30 11.68
N PRO A 291 8.45 8.25 11.17
CA PRO A 291 8.16 7.71 9.86
C PRO A 291 8.44 8.74 8.76
N VAL A 292 9.26 8.37 7.77
CA VAL A 292 9.73 9.31 6.73
C VAL A 292 8.98 9.12 5.42
N CYS A 293 9.00 7.91 4.85
CA CYS A 293 8.36 7.61 3.58
C CYS A 293 8.03 6.12 3.40
N LEU A 294 7.18 5.83 2.41
CA LEU A 294 6.85 4.46 1.99
C LEU A 294 7.52 4.12 0.67
N HIS A 295 8.01 2.89 0.55
CA HIS A 295 8.55 2.34 -0.70
C HIS A 295 7.86 1.02 -1.03
N TYR A 296 7.55 0.80 -2.31
CA TYR A 296 7.17 -0.51 -2.82
C TYR A 296 8.36 -1.16 -3.51
N VAL A 297 8.92 -2.21 -2.91
CA VAL A 297 10.10 -2.91 -3.43
C VAL A 297 9.91 -4.41 -3.29
N ARG A 298 10.16 -5.17 -4.36
CA ARG A 298 10.04 -6.65 -4.35
C ARG A 298 8.75 -7.15 -3.70
N ARG A 299 7.61 -6.63 -4.17
CA ARG A 299 6.28 -7.16 -3.84
C ARG A 299 5.83 -6.88 -2.40
N ALA A 300 6.42 -5.90 -1.73
CA ALA A 300 6.01 -5.48 -0.39
C ALA A 300 6.17 -3.97 -0.22
N LYS A 301 5.29 -3.40 0.63
CA LYS A 301 5.38 -2.02 1.09
C LYS A 301 6.32 -1.95 2.30
N TYR A 302 7.24 -1.00 2.30
CA TYR A 302 8.21 -0.76 3.36
C TYR A 302 8.06 0.67 3.89
N LEU A 303 8.13 0.83 5.20
CA LEU A 303 8.31 2.10 5.88
C LEU A 303 9.80 2.34 6.11
N SER A 304 10.34 3.40 5.51
CA SER A 304 11.64 3.95 5.89
C SER A 304 11.42 4.91 7.05
N ALA A 305 12.08 4.61 8.18
CA ALA A 305 11.93 5.36 9.41
C ALA A 305 13.27 5.54 10.11
N TRP A 306 13.36 6.62 10.88
CA TRP A 306 14.52 6.96 11.71
C TRP A 306 14.15 6.87 13.17
N GLY A 307 14.87 6.08 13.97
CA GLY A 307 14.51 5.93 15.37
C GLY A 307 15.37 4.94 16.13
N GLU A 308 14.89 4.63 17.33
CA GLU A 308 15.58 3.76 18.27
C GLU A 308 15.11 2.32 18.09
N THR A 309 16.06 1.40 17.97
CA THR A 309 15.81 -0.04 18.05
C THR A 309 15.60 -0.47 19.51
N PRO A 310 15.00 -1.65 19.77
CA PRO A 310 14.90 -2.22 21.12
C PRO A 310 16.25 -2.38 21.84
N SER A 311 17.35 -2.47 21.09
CA SER A 311 18.73 -2.50 21.62
C SER A 311 19.32 -1.12 21.94
N GLY A 312 18.57 -0.04 21.72
CA GLY A 312 19.00 1.33 21.97
C GLY A 312 19.87 1.95 20.86
N GLU A 313 20.03 1.26 19.73
CA GLU A 313 20.76 1.80 18.58
C GLU A 313 19.84 2.75 17.81
N MET A 314 20.30 3.98 17.60
CA MET A 314 19.63 4.99 16.80
C MET A 314 20.08 4.88 15.34
N GLY A 315 19.13 4.83 14.41
CA GLY A 315 19.47 4.79 13.00
C GLY A 315 18.28 4.72 12.06
N TRP A 316 18.62 4.54 10.78
CA TRP A 316 17.66 4.27 9.71
C TRP A 316 17.31 2.79 9.70
N HIS A 317 16.02 2.53 9.52
CA HIS A 317 15.51 1.17 9.38
C HIS A 317 14.38 1.14 8.35
N ASN A 318 14.36 0.07 7.56
CA ASN A 318 13.28 -0.24 6.64
C ASN A 318 12.40 -1.36 7.22
N TYR A 319 11.14 -1.07 7.52
CA TYR A 319 10.18 -2.01 8.09
C TYR A 319 9.17 -2.44 7.03
N ARG A 320 9.08 -3.73 6.73
CA ARG A 320 7.97 -4.22 5.89
C ARG A 320 6.64 -4.05 6.63
N LEU A 321 5.65 -3.42 6.00
CA LEU A 321 4.36 -3.18 6.64
C LEU A 321 3.62 -4.48 7.00
N ASP A 322 3.79 -5.53 6.20
CA ASP A 322 3.17 -6.85 6.42
C ASP A 322 3.71 -7.61 7.66
N ARG A 323 4.79 -7.11 8.28
CA ARG A 323 5.37 -7.68 9.51
C ARG A 323 5.06 -6.88 10.77
N ILE A 324 4.31 -5.80 10.64
CA ILE A 324 3.80 -5.06 11.79
C ILE A 324 2.62 -5.85 12.35
N THR A 325 2.71 -6.25 13.63
CA THR A 325 1.70 -7.09 14.29
C THR A 325 0.75 -6.28 15.17
N SER A 326 1.10 -5.05 15.52
CA SER A 326 0.24 -4.18 16.32
C SER A 326 -1.00 -3.76 15.53
N PRO A 327 -2.23 -3.87 16.07
CA PRO A 327 -3.46 -3.65 15.31
C PRO A 327 -3.61 -2.24 14.72
N LYS A 328 -2.87 -1.25 15.24
CA LYS A 328 -2.74 0.10 14.69
C LYS A 328 -1.41 0.72 15.09
N LEU A 329 -0.95 1.71 14.34
CA LEU A 329 0.18 2.54 14.72
C LEU A 329 -0.24 3.43 15.90
N THR A 330 0.60 3.49 16.93
CA THR A 330 0.39 4.40 18.06
C THR A 330 1.17 5.67 17.78
N VAL A 331 0.47 6.77 17.52
CA VAL A 331 1.09 8.09 17.34
C VAL A 331 1.42 8.69 18.70
N LEU A 332 2.70 8.96 18.94
CA LEU A 332 3.20 9.61 20.14
C LEU A 332 3.34 11.12 19.89
N ALA A 333 2.83 11.90 20.83
CA ALA A 333 3.09 13.33 20.85
C ALA A 333 4.57 13.57 21.16
N TRP A 334 5.17 14.62 20.58
CA TRP A 334 6.58 14.94 20.78
C TRP A 334 7.01 15.26 22.23
N GLY A 335 6.05 15.56 23.11
CA GLY A 335 6.29 15.74 24.54
C GLY A 335 6.32 14.42 25.33
N ASP A 336 5.95 13.30 24.70
CA ASP A 336 5.87 12.00 25.34
C ASP A 336 7.25 11.51 25.80
N PRO A 337 7.40 11.03 27.05
CA PRO A 337 8.67 10.54 27.57
C PRO A 337 9.23 9.34 26.80
N GLN A 338 8.38 8.57 26.11
CA GLN A 338 8.79 7.45 25.27
C GLN A 338 9.45 7.89 23.97
N VAL A 339 9.33 9.17 23.57
CA VAL A 339 10.04 9.68 22.40
C VAL A 339 11.53 9.87 22.74
N PRO A 340 12.43 9.22 22.00
CA PRO A 340 13.87 9.36 22.18
C PRO A 340 14.31 10.83 22.24
N LYS A 341 15.24 11.15 23.15
CA LYS A 341 15.74 12.53 23.32
C LYS A 341 16.31 13.10 22.03
N LEU A 342 17.06 12.29 21.30
CA LEU A 342 17.67 12.67 20.04
C LEU A 342 16.63 13.10 18.99
N LEU A 343 15.51 12.37 18.85
CA LEU A 343 14.43 12.77 17.93
C LEU A 343 13.80 14.11 18.33
N ARG A 344 13.61 14.36 19.63
CA ARG A 344 13.10 15.65 20.12
C ARG A 344 14.05 16.80 19.83
N GLU A 345 15.36 16.56 19.94
CA GLU A 345 16.40 17.55 19.63
C GLU A 345 16.44 17.85 18.13
N MET A 346 16.45 16.82 17.27
CA MET A 346 16.40 16.95 15.81
C MET A 346 15.18 17.77 15.38
N ARG A 347 13.99 17.49 15.95
CA ARG A 347 12.79 18.31 15.69
C ARG A 347 12.96 19.78 16.07
N ARG A 348 13.56 20.06 17.23
CA ARG A 348 13.77 21.44 17.69
C ARG A 348 14.74 22.20 16.79
N GLN A 349 15.70 21.50 16.19
CA GLN A 349 16.70 22.05 15.29
C GLN A 349 16.20 22.16 13.84
N GLY A 350 15.15 21.41 13.48
CA GLY A 350 14.65 21.34 12.11
C GLY A 350 15.36 20.29 11.26
N ASP A 351 16.14 19.40 11.89
CA ASP A 351 17.00 18.40 11.26
C ASP A 351 16.32 17.03 11.16
N LEU A 352 14.99 16.98 11.09
CA LEU A 352 14.28 15.71 10.94
C LEU A 352 14.49 15.16 9.54
N PRO A 353 14.68 13.83 9.39
CA PRO A 353 14.95 13.27 8.08
C PRO A 353 13.79 13.45 7.11
N THR A 354 14.11 13.58 5.83
CA THR A 354 13.13 13.85 4.77
C THR A 354 13.11 12.76 3.70
N SER A 355 12.03 12.70 2.93
CA SER A 355 11.93 11.77 1.79
C SER A 355 12.94 12.10 0.68
N GLU A 356 13.30 13.37 0.51
CA GLU A 356 14.32 13.81 -0.47
C GLU A 356 15.71 13.27 -0.11
N GLU A 357 16.06 13.24 1.18
CA GLU A 357 17.30 12.62 1.65
C GLU A 357 17.34 11.11 1.33
N VAL A 358 16.21 10.42 1.53
CA VAL A 358 16.10 8.99 1.24
C VAL A 358 16.25 8.73 -0.26
N GLU A 359 15.59 9.52 -1.10
CA GLU A 359 15.69 9.42 -2.56
C GLU A 359 17.14 9.67 -3.03
N GLY A 360 17.79 10.74 -2.56
CA GLY A 360 19.19 11.01 -2.89
C GLY A 360 20.15 9.91 -2.44
N GLU A 361 19.92 9.31 -1.26
CA GLU A 361 20.73 8.18 -0.81
C GLU A 361 20.51 6.92 -1.67
N LEU A 362 19.27 6.65 -2.09
CA LEU A 362 18.95 5.55 -3.00
C LEU A 362 19.59 5.76 -4.38
N GLU A 363 19.59 6.98 -4.91
CA GLU A 363 20.22 7.31 -6.20
C GLU A 363 21.75 7.21 -6.17
N SER A 364 22.36 7.55 -5.03
CA SER A 364 23.82 7.61 -4.90
C SER A 364 24.50 6.24 -4.88
N GLY A 365 23.76 5.17 -4.58
CA GLY A 365 24.31 3.84 -4.43
C GLY A 365 23.27 2.73 -4.46
N TRP A 366 23.52 1.73 -5.29
CA TRP A 366 22.65 0.60 -5.48
C TRP A 366 22.48 -0.21 -4.19
N GLY A 367 21.25 -0.21 -3.67
CA GLY A 367 20.82 -0.99 -2.52
C GLY A 367 19.61 -0.32 -1.87
N PHE A 368 18.69 -1.12 -1.33
CA PHE A 368 17.46 -0.58 -0.73
C PHE A 368 17.70 -0.13 0.72
N ASN A 369 18.56 -0.83 1.46
CA ASN A 369 19.06 -0.41 2.76
C ASN A 369 20.14 0.65 2.53
N PHE A 370 19.69 1.83 2.12
CA PHE A 370 20.55 2.97 1.74
C PHE A 370 21.46 3.43 2.88
N TYR A 371 21.09 3.16 4.13
CA TYR A 371 21.90 3.45 5.31
C TYR A 371 23.09 2.51 5.53
N PHE A 372 23.23 1.45 4.74
CA PHE A 372 24.44 0.62 4.77
C PHE A 372 25.64 1.31 4.11
N PRO A 373 26.88 0.91 4.47
CA PRO A 373 28.09 1.52 3.94
C PRO A 373 28.13 1.50 2.41
N ARG A 374 28.32 2.69 1.82
CA ARG A 374 28.51 2.84 0.38
C ARG A 374 29.92 2.39 -0.02
N LYS A 375 30.02 1.43 -0.93
CA LYS A 375 31.30 0.92 -1.45
C LYS A 375 31.33 0.82 -2.96
N LEU A 376 32.53 0.92 -3.51
CA LEU A 376 32.79 0.73 -4.92
C LEU A 376 32.66 -0.77 -5.26
N LEU A 377 31.75 -1.08 -6.17
CA LEU A 377 31.64 -2.36 -6.85
C LEU A 377 32.40 -2.28 -8.18
N LEU A 378 33.28 -3.24 -8.41
CA LEU A 378 33.91 -3.46 -9.70
C LEU A 378 33.62 -4.87 -10.17
N LEU A 379 33.06 -5.00 -11.37
CA LEU A 379 32.62 -6.25 -11.97
C LEU A 379 33.34 -6.54 -13.28
N ARG A 380 33.51 -7.83 -13.56
CA ARG A 380 33.94 -8.35 -14.85
C ARG A 380 32.92 -9.33 -15.40
N PHE A 381 32.68 -9.25 -16.71
CA PHE A 381 31.87 -10.19 -17.48
C PHE A 381 32.61 -10.62 -18.75
N PRO A 382 32.46 -11.88 -19.22
CA PRO A 382 32.81 -12.23 -20.58
C PRO A 382 32.11 -11.32 -21.58
N ARG A 383 32.82 -10.89 -22.64
CA ARG A 383 32.31 -9.93 -23.62
C ARG A 383 30.97 -10.33 -24.23
N ASP A 384 30.83 -11.59 -24.62
CA ASP A 384 29.60 -12.09 -25.25
C ASP A 384 28.40 -12.07 -24.29
N PHE A 385 28.63 -12.38 -23.01
CA PHE A 385 27.59 -12.31 -21.99
C PHE A 385 27.19 -10.86 -21.75
N ALA A 386 28.17 -9.96 -21.61
CA ALA A 386 27.91 -8.54 -21.41
C ALA A 386 27.08 -7.95 -22.55
N ARG A 387 27.47 -8.19 -23.80
CA ARG A 387 26.75 -7.72 -24.99
C ARG A 387 25.30 -8.18 -25.05
N ARG A 388 25.00 -9.39 -24.58
CA ARG A 388 23.66 -9.98 -24.67
C ARG A 388 22.75 -9.65 -23.48
N TYR A 389 23.31 -9.50 -22.28
CA TYR A 389 22.52 -9.49 -21.03
C TYR A 389 22.81 -8.31 -20.09
N VAL A 390 23.85 -7.52 -20.37
CA VAL A 390 24.27 -6.38 -19.53
C VAL A 390 24.18 -5.07 -20.32
N GLU A 391 24.82 -5.01 -21.48
CA GLU A 391 24.77 -3.86 -22.39
C GLU A 391 23.34 -3.60 -22.84
N GLY A 392 22.96 -2.31 -22.90
CA GLY A 392 21.62 -1.91 -23.33
C GLY A 392 20.50 -2.23 -22.34
N THR A 393 20.82 -2.75 -21.14
CA THR A 393 19.82 -2.97 -20.10
C THR A 393 19.81 -1.80 -19.11
N VAL A 394 18.62 -1.36 -18.69
CA VAL A 394 18.49 -0.36 -17.64
C VAL A 394 18.93 -0.97 -16.30
N ARG A 395 19.84 -0.28 -15.62
CA ARG A 395 20.43 -0.66 -14.33
C ARG A 395 20.46 0.57 -13.43
N HIS A 396 20.93 0.40 -12.21
CA HIS A 396 21.14 1.51 -11.29
C HIS A 396 21.98 2.62 -11.94
N GLY A 397 21.67 3.89 -11.70
CA GLY A 397 22.31 5.02 -12.40
C GLY A 397 23.84 5.05 -12.26
N THR A 398 24.38 4.53 -11.16
CA THR A 398 25.82 4.43 -10.95
C THR A 398 26.49 3.27 -11.69
N PHE A 399 25.73 2.36 -12.31
CA PHE A 399 26.26 1.17 -12.98
C PHE A 399 26.72 1.53 -14.39
N GLU A 400 28.03 1.62 -14.58
CA GLU A 400 28.61 2.18 -15.79
C GLU A 400 29.75 1.31 -16.33
N PRO A 401 29.91 1.21 -17.66
CA PRO A 401 31.06 0.53 -18.24
C PRO A 401 32.36 1.30 -17.94
N VAL A 402 33.46 0.57 -17.79
CA VAL A 402 34.80 1.14 -17.60
C VAL A 402 35.76 0.45 -18.57
N ALA A 403 36.56 1.24 -19.28
CA ALA A 403 37.56 0.72 -20.21
C ALA A 403 38.73 0.08 -19.46
N TYR A 404 39.20 -1.08 -19.93
CA TYR A 404 40.25 -1.86 -19.28
C TYR A 404 41.51 -1.03 -19.00
N ASP A 405 41.98 -0.27 -20.00
CA ASP A 405 43.19 0.56 -19.92
C ASP A 405 43.14 1.59 -18.78
N SER A 406 41.94 2.05 -18.42
CA SER A 406 41.72 3.02 -17.35
C SER A 406 41.56 2.39 -15.96
N LEU A 407 41.34 1.07 -15.87
CA LEU A 407 41.01 0.40 -14.60
C LEU A 407 42.15 0.48 -13.57
N GLY A 408 43.39 0.36 -14.02
CA GLY A 408 44.55 0.41 -13.12
C GLY A 408 44.67 1.76 -12.40
N GLU A 409 44.56 2.86 -13.13
CA GLU A 409 44.54 4.20 -12.55
C GLU A 409 43.27 4.45 -11.72
N PHE A 410 42.11 4.01 -12.23
CA PHE A 410 40.84 4.14 -11.54
C PHE A 410 40.87 3.48 -10.15
N VAL A 411 41.35 2.25 -10.05
CA VAL A 411 41.49 1.52 -8.77
C VAL A 411 42.47 2.25 -7.84
N ARG A 412 43.60 2.74 -8.34
CA ARG A 412 44.56 3.49 -7.50
C ARG A 412 43.98 4.78 -6.93
N ARG A 413 43.11 5.45 -7.68
CA ARG A 413 42.48 6.71 -7.27
C ARG A 413 41.31 6.52 -6.31
N GLN A 414 40.49 5.49 -6.55
CA GLN A 414 39.21 5.32 -5.84
C GLN A 414 39.29 4.38 -4.64
N VAL A 415 40.27 3.47 -4.60
CA VAL A 415 40.42 2.50 -3.50
C VAL A 415 41.48 3.00 -2.54
N GLN A 416 41.02 3.44 -1.36
CA GLN A 416 41.90 3.97 -0.33
C GLN A 416 42.69 2.88 0.39
N ASP A 417 42.03 1.77 0.71
CA ASP A 417 42.67 0.63 1.37
C ASP A 417 43.74 0.00 0.46
N GLU A 418 44.96 -0.09 0.98
CA GLU A 418 46.10 -0.56 0.21
C GLU A 418 46.02 -2.06 -0.10
N GLY A 419 45.45 -2.86 0.80
CA GLY A 419 45.26 -4.30 0.62
C GLY A 419 44.26 -4.59 -0.50
N ASP A 420 43.08 -3.97 -0.43
CA ASP A 420 42.03 -4.06 -1.45
C ASP A 420 42.54 -3.57 -2.80
N ARG A 421 43.27 -2.44 -2.83
CA ARG A 421 43.86 -1.89 -4.04
C ARG A 421 44.84 -2.88 -4.68
N LYS A 422 45.78 -3.43 -3.90
CA LYS A 422 46.79 -4.37 -4.42
C LYS A 422 46.15 -5.65 -4.95
N ALA A 423 45.19 -6.21 -4.21
CA ALA A 423 44.49 -7.42 -4.62
C ALA A 423 43.66 -7.21 -5.89
N ALA A 424 42.93 -6.09 -5.99
CA ALA A 424 42.16 -5.75 -7.18
C ALA A 424 43.05 -5.61 -8.42
N LEU A 425 44.18 -4.91 -8.31
CA LEU A 425 45.15 -4.78 -9.39
C LEU A 425 45.73 -6.15 -9.80
N GLN A 426 45.99 -7.03 -8.83
CA GLN A 426 46.45 -8.40 -9.12
C GLN A 426 45.38 -9.23 -9.84
N VAL A 427 44.10 -9.11 -9.46
CA VAL A 427 43.00 -9.77 -10.17
C VAL A 427 42.92 -9.24 -11.60
N LEU A 428 42.92 -7.92 -11.79
CA LEU A 428 42.82 -7.27 -13.11
C LEU A 428 43.97 -7.66 -14.05
N ALA A 429 45.20 -7.75 -13.54
CA ALA A 429 46.36 -8.20 -14.32
C ALA A 429 46.23 -9.64 -14.85
N ASN A 430 45.37 -10.45 -14.22
CA ASN A 430 45.08 -11.83 -14.61
C ASN A 430 43.74 -11.97 -15.34
N ARG A 431 43.16 -10.87 -15.84
CA ARG A 431 41.92 -10.89 -16.61
C ARG A 431 42.13 -10.30 -17.99
N SER A 432 41.33 -10.76 -18.94
CA SER A 432 41.46 -10.36 -20.34
C SER A 432 41.05 -8.91 -20.51
N GLU A 433 41.82 -8.14 -21.25
CA GLU A 433 41.44 -6.80 -21.70
C GLU A 433 40.19 -6.82 -22.60
N ALA A 434 39.91 -7.96 -23.25
CA ALA A 434 38.75 -8.13 -24.11
C ALA A 434 37.44 -8.33 -23.33
N ASP A 435 37.51 -8.56 -22.01
CA ASP A 435 36.32 -8.66 -21.17
C ASP A 435 35.62 -7.31 -21.00
N ALA A 436 34.36 -7.34 -20.56
CA ALA A 436 33.63 -6.14 -20.22
C ALA A 436 33.71 -5.87 -18.71
N TYR A 437 34.03 -4.63 -18.36
CA TYR A 437 34.18 -4.20 -16.97
C TYR A 437 33.19 -3.11 -16.64
N TYR A 438 32.64 -3.17 -15.43
CA TYR A 438 31.64 -2.22 -14.96
C TYR A 438 31.93 -1.78 -13.54
N ARG A 439 31.67 -0.51 -13.26
CA ARG A 439 31.67 0.05 -11.91
C ARG A 439 30.25 0.30 -11.43
N ALA A 440 30.05 0.26 -10.13
CA ALA A 440 28.87 0.84 -9.48
C ALA A 440 29.19 1.26 -8.05
N TRP A 441 28.35 2.09 -7.47
CA TRP A 441 28.31 2.26 -6.02
C TRP A 441 27.24 1.34 -5.47
N ILE A 442 27.56 0.59 -4.41
CA ILE A 442 26.62 -0.32 -3.75
C ILE A 442 26.52 -0.04 -2.27
N ARG A 443 25.41 -0.46 -1.67
CA ARG A 443 25.24 -0.56 -0.22
C ARG A 443 25.69 -1.95 0.24
N GLU A 444 26.87 -2.03 0.81
CA GLU A 444 27.46 -3.31 1.21
C GLU A 444 26.63 -3.96 2.34
N GLY A 445 26.32 -5.25 2.20
CA GLY A 445 25.46 -5.98 3.14
C GLY A 445 23.98 -6.02 2.71
N ASP A 446 23.58 -5.20 1.74
CA ASP A 446 22.24 -5.23 1.19
C ASP A 446 21.96 -6.53 0.43
N ILE A 447 20.89 -7.21 0.80
CA ILE A 447 20.52 -8.51 0.23
C ILE A 447 20.10 -8.41 -1.24
N ASN A 448 19.55 -7.27 -1.68
CA ASN A 448 19.09 -7.06 -3.04
C ASN A 448 20.26 -6.98 -4.02
N VAL A 449 21.33 -6.29 -3.63
CA VAL A 449 22.61 -6.27 -4.37
C VAL A 449 23.14 -7.69 -4.49
N ARG A 450 23.22 -8.42 -3.37
CA ARG A 450 23.73 -9.79 -3.35
C ARG A 450 22.93 -10.74 -4.22
N MET A 451 21.59 -10.72 -4.15
CA MET A 451 20.74 -11.56 -5.00
C MET A 451 20.95 -11.28 -6.49
N ARG A 452 21.11 -10.02 -6.88
CA ARG A 452 21.37 -9.69 -8.29
C ARG A 452 22.73 -10.21 -8.73
N LEU A 453 23.78 -10.02 -7.93
CA LEU A 453 25.10 -10.58 -8.25
C LEU A 453 25.05 -12.11 -8.41
N ARG A 454 24.26 -12.80 -7.57
CA ARG A 454 24.05 -14.24 -7.70
C ARG A 454 23.40 -14.62 -9.03
N SER A 455 22.46 -13.82 -9.53
CA SER A 455 21.77 -14.07 -10.81
C SER A 455 22.68 -13.95 -12.04
N TRP A 456 23.83 -13.30 -11.90
CA TRP A 456 24.83 -13.20 -12.98
C TRP A 456 25.88 -14.31 -12.97
N ARG A 457 25.91 -15.14 -11.92
CA ARG A 457 26.82 -16.28 -11.88
C ARG A 457 26.44 -17.31 -12.98
N PRO A 458 27.42 -18.02 -13.55
CA PRO A 458 28.86 -17.93 -13.28
C PRO A 458 29.58 -16.79 -14.03
N ASN A 459 28.89 -16.04 -14.88
CA ASN A 459 29.50 -15.08 -15.82
C ASN A 459 29.87 -13.73 -15.20
N GLY A 460 29.24 -13.35 -14.10
CA GLY A 460 29.57 -12.14 -13.33
C GLY A 460 30.60 -12.43 -12.26
N GLU A 461 31.76 -11.77 -12.34
CA GLU A 461 32.82 -11.82 -11.33
C GLU A 461 32.91 -10.49 -10.57
N VAL A 462 32.83 -10.55 -9.24
CA VAL A 462 33.11 -9.41 -8.36
C VAL A 462 34.61 -9.26 -8.15
N ILE A 463 35.18 -8.14 -8.57
CA ILE A 463 36.59 -7.78 -8.31
C ILE A 463 36.71 -7.02 -6.99
N LEU A 464 35.81 -6.05 -6.76
CA LEU A 464 35.72 -5.25 -5.54
C LEU A 464 34.26 -5.08 -5.09
N PRO A 465 33.99 -4.90 -3.79
CA PRO A 465 34.95 -4.95 -2.68
C PRO A 465 35.39 -6.40 -2.40
N LEU A 466 36.57 -6.58 -1.77
CA LEU A 466 37.13 -7.92 -1.54
C LEU A 466 36.26 -8.79 -0.62
N SER A 467 35.65 -8.19 0.39
CA SER A 467 34.64 -8.81 1.25
C SER A 467 33.55 -9.51 0.43
N LEU A 468 32.97 -8.81 -0.54
CA LEU A 468 31.91 -9.33 -1.39
C LEU A 468 32.45 -10.38 -2.37
N ARG A 469 33.65 -10.17 -2.92
CA ARG A 469 34.34 -11.17 -3.75
C ARG A 469 34.54 -12.49 -2.99
N HIS A 470 35.07 -12.43 -1.77
CA HIS A 470 35.27 -13.60 -0.92
C HIS A 470 33.94 -14.29 -0.58
N GLN A 471 32.91 -13.52 -0.26
CA GLN A 471 31.57 -14.06 -0.02
C GLN A 471 31.03 -14.82 -1.24
N MET A 472 31.12 -14.22 -2.44
CA MET A 472 30.66 -14.87 -3.68
C MET A 472 31.44 -16.15 -4.00
N ALA A 473 32.76 -16.15 -3.75
CA ALA A 473 33.60 -17.33 -3.94
C ALA A 473 33.27 -18.46 -2.95
N GLN A 474 33.02 -18.13 -1.68
CA GLN A 474 32.60 -19.08 -0.66
C GLN A 474 31.23 -19.69 -0.98
N GLU A 475 30.26 -18.86 -1.41
CA GLU A 475 28.93 -19.30 -1.82
C GLU A 475 29.01 -20.25 -3.02
N ALA A 476 29.79 -19.91 -4.06
CA ALA A 476 29.99 -20.78 -5.22
C ALA A 476 30.66 -22.11 -4.87
N THR A 477 31.64 -22.08 -3.96
CA THR A 477 32.32 -23.30 -3.48
C THR A 477 31.35 -24.22 -2.73
N ARG A 478 30.50 -23.64 -1.87
CA ARG A 478 29.47 -24.38 -1.14
C ARG A 478 28.41 -24.94 -2.08
N GLU A 479 27.95 -24.14 -3.03
CA GLU A 479 26.99 -24.54 -4.07
C GLU A 479 27.53 -25.74 -4.85
N LEU A 480 28.79 -25.70 -5.30
CA LEU A 480 29.44 -26.83 -5.97
C LEU A 480 29.47 -28.10 -5.12
N SER A 481 29.67 -27.98 -3.80
CA SER A 481 29.69 -29.14 -2.90
C SER A 481 28.38 -29.92 -2.86
N PHE A 482 27.23 -29.26 -3.11
CA PHE A 482 25.92 -29.92 -3.16
C PHE A 482 25.76 -30.83 -4.37
N TYR A 483 26.50 -30.56 -5.46
CA TYR A 483 26.43 -31.34 -6.69
C TYR A 483 27.52 -32.42 -6.78
N ARG A 484 28.57 -32.32 -5.95
CA ARG A 484 29.70 -33.27 -5.92
C ARG A 484 29.37 -34.63 -5.32
N SER A 485 28.23 -34.81 -4.66
CA SER A 485 27.89 -36.09 -4.04
C SER A 485 27.44 -37.18 -5.03
N ILE A 486 27.16 -36.81 -6.29
CA ILE A 486 26.68 -37.73 -7.34
C ILE A 486 27.46 -37.54 -8.67
N LEU A 487 28.35 -36.55 -8.75
CA LEU A 487 29.32 -36.37 -9.85
C LEU A 487 30.65 -37.01 -9.46
#